data_AF-A0A820NKU6-F1
#
_entry.id   AF-A0A820NKU6-F1
#
_cell.length_a   1.000
_cell.length_b   1.000
_cell.length_c   1.000
_cell.angle_alpha   90.00
_cell.angle_beta   90.00
_cell.angle_gamma   90.00
#
_symmetry.space_group_name_H-M   'P 1'
#
loop_
_entity.id
_entity.type
_entity.pdbx_description
1 polymer ?
#
loop_
_entity_poly.entity_id
_entity_poly.type
_entity_poly.pdbx_seq_one_letter_code
_entity_poly.pdbx_strand_id
1 'polypeptide(L)'
;MFSANHDDSCIDRHKRFQRCIPDFINAAYQKPIYVSSTCGNSPKEFCSISQLNNNQEIDYLTDINNPNNLTCWQSDLVKQSDNVSLVLSLKKKFELTYISLQFCSQGKPDSMAIFKSMDMGLTWIPLQYYSNNCEETFNKSSNGIIT
;
A
#
# COMPACT_ATOMS: atom_id res chain seq x y z
N MET A 1 27.16 -26.77 0.29
CA MET A 1 28.39 -25.96 0.27
C MET A 1 27.94 -24.52 0.05
N PHE A 2 27.67 -23.78 1.13
CA PHE A 2 27.25 -22.38 1.03
C PHE A 2 28.51 -21.53 0.87
N SER A 3 28.68 -20.96 -0.31
CA SER A 3 29.79 -20.05 -0.61
C SER A 3 29.61 -18.79 0.25
N ALA A 4 30.49 -18.62 1.25
CA ALA A 4 30.57 -17.42 2.06
C ALA A 4 31.24 -16.32 1.21
N ASN A 5 30.43 -15.57 0.46
CA ASN A 5 30.88 -14.40 -0.29
C ASN A 5 29.92 -13.22 -0.10
N HIS A 6 29.65 -12.91 1.17
CA HIS A 6 29.17 -11.60 1.57
C HIS A 6 29.88 -11.28 2.90
N ASP A 7 30.72 -10.25 2.90
CA ASP A 7 31.33 -9.72 4.12
C ASP A 7 30.18 -9.35 5.08
N ASP A 8 30.15 -9.93 6.28
CA ASP A 8 29.05 -9.74 7.22
C ASP A 8 28.99 -8.27 7.65
N SER A 9 27.97 -7.54 7.20
CA SER A 9 27.81 -6.10 7.44
C SER A 9 27.70 -5.75 8.93
N CYS A 10 27.43 -6.73 9.80
CA CYS A 10 27.36 -6.57 11.24
C CYS A 10 28.74 -6.65 11.93
N ILE A 11 29.82 -6.95 11.20
CA ILE A 11 31.17 -7.12 11.75
C ILE A 11 32.14 -6.20 11.00
N ASP A 12 32.89 -5.37 11.73
CA ASP A 12 33.90 -4.48 11.14
C ASP A 12 35.17 -5.24 10.71
N ARG A 13 36.08 -4.55 10.01
CA ARG A 13 37.38 -5.14 9.56
C ARG A 13 38.29 -5.63 10.70
N HIS A 14 38.02 -5.20 11.93
CA HIS A 14 38.76 -5.62 13.14
C HIS A 14 38.03 -6.74 13.90
N LYS A 15 37.01 -7.37 13.31
CA LYS A 15 36.17 -8.42 13.91
C LYS A 15 35.36 -7.95 15.12
N ARG A 16 34.99 -6.67 15.18
CA ARG A 16 34.14 -6.13 16.24
C ARG A 16 32.70 -5.98 15.74
N PHE A 17 31.74 -6.25 16.64
CA PHE A 17 30.32 -6.07 16.34
C PHE A 17 29.98 -4.60 16.15
N GLN A 18 29.22 -4.29 15.10
CA GLN A 18 28.72 -2.96 14.79
C GLN A 18 27.22 -3.01 14.46
N ARG A 19 26.57 -1.84 14.43
CA ARG A 19 25.17 -1.74 14.00
C ARG A 19 25.08 -2.05 12.51
N CYS A 20 24.32 -3.08 12.17
CA CYS A 20 23.84 -3.35 10.82
C CYS A 20 22.34 -3.10 10.77
N ILE A 21 21.87 -2.56 9.64
CA ILE A 21 20.44 -2.42 9.33
C ILE A 21 20.20 -3.09 7.97
N PRO A 22 19.05 -3.75 7.77
CA PRO A 22 18.72 -4.30 6.46
C PRO A 22 18.63 -3.20 5.40
N ASP A 23 18.77 -3.59 4.14
CA ASP A 23 18.61 -2.68 3.02
C ASP A 23 17.20 -2.07 2.97
N PHE A 24 17.13 -0.85 2.42
CA PHE A 24 15.85 -0.20 2.12
C PHE A 24 15.18 -0.90 0.95
N ILE A 25 13.94 -1.37 1.14
CA ILE A 25 13.19 -2.11 0.11
C ILE A 25 11.76 -1.57 -0.03
N ASN A 26 11.17 -1.82 -1.21
CA ASN A 26 9.72 -1.76 -1.35
C ASN A 26 9.11 -3.02 -0.71
N ALA A 27 8.63 -2.91 0.53
CA ALA A 27 8.04 -4.02 1.27
C ALA A 27 6.71 -4.54 0.67
N ALA A 28 6.07 -3.75 -0.20
CA ALA A 28 4.82 -4.12 -0.87
C ALA A 28 5.03 -4.94 -2.16
N TYR A 29 6.22 -4.89 -2.76
CA TYR A 29 6.47 -5.51 -4.08
C TYR A 29 6.14 -7.01 -4.08
N GLN A 30 5.34 -7.43 -5.08
CA GLN A 30 4.86 -8.80 -5.27
C GLN A 30 4.17 -9.40 -4.02
N LYS A 31 3.53 -8.55 -3.20
CA LYS A 31 2.75 -9.02 -2.05
C LYS A 31 1.28 -9.06 -2.40
N PRO A 32 0.57 -10.15 -2.05
CA PRO A 32 -0.86 -10.19 -2.20
C PRO A 32 -1.49 -9.10 -1.34
N ILE A 33 -2.40 -8.35 -1.93
CA ILE A 33 -3.19 -7.32 -1.25
C ILE A 33 -4.65 -7.76 -1.23
N TYR A 34 -5.29 -7.59 -0.08
CA TYR A 34 -6.73 -7.78 0.02
C TYR A 34 -7.42 -6.48 -0.39
N VAL A 35 -8.47 -6.60 -1.21
CA VAL A 35 -9.29 -5.47 -1.65
C VAL A 35 -10.75 -5.76 -1.34
N SER A 36 -11.49 -4.76 -0.85
CA SER A 36 -12.91 -4.96 -0.51
C SER A 36 -13.85 -4.90 -1.72
N SER A 37 -13.39 -4.41 -2.86
CA SER A 37 -14.15 -4.29 -4.11
C SER A 37 -13.21 -4.42 -5.30
N THR A 38 -13.66 -5.02 -6.39
CA THR A 38 -12.94 -5.07 -7.67
C THR A 38 -13.97 -4.95 -8.78
N CYS A 39 -13.66 -4.17 -9.82
CA CYS A 39 -14.50 -4.05 -11.01
C CYS A 39 -14.71 -5.42 -11.68
N GLY A 40 -15.78 -5.59 -12.47
CA GLY A 40 -16.01 -6.81 -13.25
C GLY A 40 -16.70 -7.97 -12.52
N ASN A 41 -16.88 -7.90 -11.19
CA ASN A 41 -17.71 -8.87 -10.45
C ASN A 41 -19.22 -8.73 -10.75
N SER A 42 -19.66 -7.64 -11.38
CA SER A 42 -21.01 -7.45 -11.90
C SER A 42 -20.95 -6.75 -13.27
N PRO A 43 -21.77 -7.15 -14.26
CA PRO A 43 -21.74 -6.53 -15.59
C PRO A 43 -22.22 -5.08 -15.49
N LYS A 44 -21.31 -4.13 -15.63
CA LYS A 44 -21.59 -2.69 -15.65
C LYS A 44 -20.73 -2.01 -16.71
N GLU A 45 -21.32 -1.05 -17.42
CA GLU A 45 -20.70 -0.28 -18.51
C GLU A 45 -19.47 0.56 -18.08
N PHE A 46 -19.22 0.69 -16.76
CA PHE A 46 -18.21 1.57 -16.20
C PHE A 46 -16.84 0.89 -15.92
N CYS A 47 -16.73 -0.42 -16.10
CA CYS A 47 -15.45 -1.13 -16.00
C CYS A 47 -14.75 -1.08 -17.37
N SER A 48 -13.83 -0.14 -17.55
CA SER A 48 -13.06 0.01 -18.80
C SER A 48 -11.93 -1.02 -18.94
N ILE A 49 -11.55 -1.68 -17.85
CA ILE A 49 -10.53 -2.72 -17.84
C ILE A 49 -11.19 -4.00 -18.35
N SER A 50 -10.76 -4.43 -19.54
CA SER A 50 -11.19 -5.66 -20.19
C SER A 50 -11.19 -6.83 -19.20
N GLN A 51 -12.20 -7.70 -19.33
CA GLN A 51 -12.53 -8.93 -18.60
C GLN A 51 -11.37 -9.95 -18.47
N LEU A 52 -10.23 -9.52 -17.94
CA LEU A 52 -9.10 -10.36 -17.58
C LEU A 52 -9.34 -10.83 -16.15
N ASN A 53 -9.22 -12.13 -15.92
CA ASN A 53 -9.39 -12.83 -14.64
C ASN A 53 -9.11 -11.94 -13.41
N ASN A 54 -10.15 -11.65 -12.63
CA ASN A 54 -10.16 -10.69 -11.51
C ASN A 54 -9.00 -10.83 -10.50
N ASN A 55 -8.38 -12.01 -10.39
CA ASN A 55 -7.22 -12.23 -9.53
C ASN A 55 -5.93 -11.57 -10.04
N GLN A 56 -5.74 -11.48 -11.37
CA GLN A 56 -4.55 -10.83 -11.95
C GLN A 56 -4.59 -9.31 -11.83
N GLU A 57 -5.79 -8.72 -11.74
CA GLU A 57 -5.96 -7.27 -11.63
C GLU A 57 -5.49 -6.74 -10.27
N ILE A 58 -5.70 -7.51 -9.19
CA ILE A 58 -5.30 -7.12 -7.83
C ILE A 58 -3.76 -7.04 -7.71
N ASP A 59 -3.06 -7.92 -8.42
CA ASP A 59 -1.60 -7.95 -8.42
C ASP A 59 -0.98 -6.67 -9.01
N TYR A 60 -1.73 -5.93 -9.85
CA TYR A 60 -1.30 -4.64 -10.43
C TYR A 60 -1.08 -3.53 -9.39
N LEU A 61 -1.53 -3.70 -8.15
CA LEU A 61 -1.22 -2.75 -7.07
C LEU A 61 0.23 -2.89 -6.56
N THR A 62 0.88 -4.02 -6.82
CA THR A 62 2.20 -4.36 -6.26
C THR A 62 3.16 -4.98 -7.26
N ASP A 63 2.82 -4.96 -8.55
CA ASP A 63 3.64 -5.47 -9.63
C ASP A 63 4.78 -4.49 -9.97
N ILE A 64 5.46 -4.77 -11.07
CA ILE A 64 6.50 -3.87 -11.57
C ILE A 64 5.86 -2.67 -12.28
N ASN A 65 5.98 -1.49 -11.70
CA ASN A 65 5.48 -0.27 -12.31
C ASN A 65 6.33 0.13 -13.53
N ASN A 66 5.76 0.01 -14.72
CA ASN A 66 6.36 0.46 -15.97
C ASN A 66 5.61 1.68 -16.52
N PRO A 67 6.23 2.88 -16.55
CA PRO A 67 5.58 4.10 -17.04
C PRO A 67 5.04 4.03 -18.47
N ASN A 68 5.61 3.17 -19.32
CA ASN A 68 5.18 2.99 -20.71
C ASN A 68 4.02 1.99 -20.85
N ASN A 69 3.76 1.17 -19.84
CA ASN A 69 2.71 0.17 -19.83
C ASN A 69 2.16 0.04 -18.41
N LEU A 70 1.32 1.02 -18.04
CA LEU A 70 0.75 1.08 -16.71
C LEU A 70 -0.31 -0.01 -16.54
N THR A 71 -0.15 -0.77 -15.47
CA THR A 71 -1.12 -1.71 -14.95
C THR A 71 -1.85 -1.05 -13.79
N CYS A 72 -3.17 -1.25 -13.71
CA CYS A 72 -4.03 -0.52 -12.80
C CYS A 72 -5.11 -1.43 -12.28
N TRP A 73 -5.34 -1.41 -10.97
CA TRP A 73 -6.53 -1.98 -10.37
C TRP A 73 -7.66 -0.94 -10.30
N GLN A 74 -8.90 -1.39 -10.49
CA GLN A 74 -10.08 -0.55 -10.36
C GLN A 74 -11.11 -1.20 -9.43
N SER A 75 -11.68 -0.39 -8.53
CA SER A 75 -12.84 -0.82 -7.72
C SER A 75 -14.14 -0.80 -8.56
N ASP A 76 -15.18 -1.48 -8.10
CA ASP A 76 -16.53 -1.23 -8.62
C ASP A 76 -16.98 0.21 -8.27
N LEU A 77 -18.08 0.67 -8.87
CA LEU A 77 -18.73 1.92 -8.54
C LEU A 77 -19.08 1.97 -7.05
N VAL A 78 -18.41 2.89 -6.35
CA VAL A 78 -18.57 3.13 -4.91
C VAL A 78 -19.70 4.12 -4.72
N LYS A 79 -20.72 3.76 -3.94
CA LYS A 79 -21.75 4.73 -3.53
C LYS A 79 -21.13 5.75 -2.57
N GLN A 80 -21.72 6.92 -2.46
CA GLN A 80 -21.19 8.02 -1.64
C GLN A 80 -21.01 7.68 -0.15
N SER A 81 -21.71 6.66 0.36
CA SER A 81 -21.60 6.17 1.75
C SER A 81 -20.66 4.98 1.93
N ASP A 82 -20.16 4.39 0.85
CA ASP A 82 -19.43 3.13 0.89
C ASP A 82 -17.92 3.40 0.87
N ASN A 83 -17.16 2.55 1.56
CA ASN A 83 -15.71 2.65 1.63
C ASN A 83 -15.06 1.50 0.86
N VAL A 84 -13.95 1.79 0.19
CA VAL A 84 -13.09 0.76 -0.40
C VAL A 84 -11.81 0.65 0.42
N SER A 85 -11.47 -0.57 0.80
CA SER A 85 -10.31 -0.87 1.65
C SER A 85 -9.29 -1.70 0.88
N LEU A 86 -8.02 -1.28 0.96
CA LEU A 86 -6.86 -2.02 0.50
C LEU A 86 -6.04 -2.42 1.73
N VAL A 87 -5.79 -3.72 1.92
CA VAL A 87 -5.12 -4.26 3.10
C VAL A 87 -3.91 -5.08 2.68
N LEU A 88 -2.73 -4.56 3.01
CA LEU A 88 -1.44 -5.20 2.74
C LEU A 88 -0.86 -5.78 4.02
N SER A 89 -0.66 -7.10 4.07
CA SER A 89 0.01 -7.77 5.18
C SER A 89 1.50 -7.99 4.88
N LEU A 90 2.36 -7.28 5.60
CA LEU A 90 3.82 -7.37 5.44
C LEU A 90 4.43 -8.64 6.08
N LYS A 91 3.67 -9.36 6.90
CA LYS A 91 4.07 -10.59 7.62
C LYS A 91 5.28 -10.45 8.57
N LYS A 92 5.81 -9.25 8.74
CA LYS A 92 6.89 -8.87 9.65
C LYS A 92 6.76 -7.40 10.02
N LYS A 93 7.37 -6.97 11.12
CA LYS A 93 7.47 -5.56 11.49
C LYS A 93 8.49 -4.84 10.59
N PHE A 94 8.11 -3.68 10.09
CA PHE A 94 8.93 -2.78 9.29
C PHE A 94 8.94 -1.39 9.91
N GLU A 95 10.08 -0.72 9.83
CA GLU A 95 10.16 0.73 10.02
C GLU A 95 9.85 1.39 8.67
N LEU A 96 8.67 1.98 8.55
CA LEU A 96 8.20 2.57 7.29
C LEU A 96 8.70 4.00 7.15
N THR A 97 9.39 4.29 6.04
CA THR A 97 9.80 5.66 5.69
C THR A 97 8.67 6.41 4.97
N TYR A 98 8.00 5.77 4.00
CA TYR A 98 6.88 6.36 3.27
C TYR A 98 5.92 5.28 2.75
N ILE A 99 4.70 5.70 2.44
CA ILE A 99 3.70 4.94 1.68
C ILE A 99 3.33 5.81 0.49
N SER A 100 3.36 5.25 -0.72
CA SER A 100 3.07 5.97 -1.96
C SER A 100 2.01 5.22 -2.75
N LEU A 101 1.04 5.95 -3.30
CA LEU A 101 -0.02 5.44 -4.15
C LEU A 101 -0.02 6.26 -5.44
N GLN A 102 -0.03 5.58 -6.58
CA GLN A 102 -0.18 6.19 -7.91
C GLN A 102 -1.57 5.85 -8.44
N PHE A 103 -2.35 6.89 -8.79
CA PHE A 103 -3.69 6.73 -9.31
C PHE A 103 -3.67 6.77 -10.85
N CYS A 104 -4.37 5.84 -11.48
CA CYS A 104 -4.49 5.79 -12.93
C CYS A 104 -5.62 6.65 -13.49
N SER A 105 -6.69 6.84 -12.71
CA SER A 105 -7.84 7.63 -13.13
C SER A 105 -7.54 9.14 -13.10
N GLN A 106 -8.36 9.94 -13.77
CA GLN A 106 -8.19 11.39 -13.83
C GLN A 106 -8.42 12.12 -12.48
N GLY A 107 -8.75 11.39 -11.40
CA GLY A 107 -8.95 11.97 -10.08
C GLY A 107 -8.42 11.08 -8.95
N LYS A 108 -7.88 11.72 -7.92
CA LYS A 108 -7.65 11.09 -6.61
C LYS A 108 -8.98 11.00 -5.84
N PRO A 109 -9.11 10.10 -4.85
CA PRO A 109 -10.25 10.12 -3.93
C PRO A 109 -10.41 11.51 -3.30
N ASP A 110 -11.65 11.95 -3.11
CA ASP A 110 -11.95 13.18 -2.36
C ASP A 110 -11.42 13.07 -0.93
N SER A 111 -11.61 11.91 -0.33
CA SER A 111 -11.19 11.59 1.03
C SER A 111 -10.58 10.18 1.10
N MET A 112 -9.47 10.03 1.82
CA MET A 112 -8.81 8.75 2.07
C MET A 112 -8.10 8.75 3.43
N ALA A 113 -7.97 7.57 4.03
CA ALA A 113 -7.28 7.38 5.29
C ALA A 113 -6.32 6.19 5.19
N ILE A 114 -5.13 6.32 5.77
CA ILE A 114 -4.13 5.28 5.86
C ILE A 114 -4.04 4.85 7.32
N PHE A 115 -4.19 3.55 7.55
CA PHE A 115 -4.05 2.92 8.86
C PHE A 115 -2.85 1.96 8.85
N LYS A 116 -2.27 1.72 10.02
CA LYS A 116 -1.26 0.67 10.21
C LYS A 116 -1.61 -0.23 11.39
N SER A 117 -1.15 -1.46 11.34
CA SER A 117 -1.24 -2.42 12.45
C SER A 117 0.16 -2.80 12.92
N MET A 118 0.34 -2.90 14.24
CA MET A 118 1.59 -3.34 14.87
C MET A 118 1.50 -4.77 15.44
N ASP A 119 0.33 -5.40 15.31
CA ASP A 119 -0.06 -6.66 15.93
C ASP A 119 -0.70 -7.63 14.91
N MET A 120 -0.21 -7.61 13.67
CA MET A 120 -0.58 -8.55 12.61
C MET A 120 -2.07 -8.47 12.19
N GLY A 121 -2.67 -7.28 12.27
CA GLY A 121 -4.02 -6.99 11.78
C GLY A 121 -5.12 -7.07 12.83
N LEU A 122 -4.77 -7.27 14.12
CA LEU A 122 -5.75 -7.32 15.21
C LEU A 122 -6.27 -5.92 15.56
N THR A 123 -5.38 -4.93 15.62
CA THR A 123 -5.72 -3.53 15.85
C THR A 123 -5.13 -2.63 14.77
N TRP A 124 -5.81 -1.52 14.52
CA TRP A 124 -5.46 -0.55 13.50
C TRP A 124 -5.39 0.83 14.11
N ILE A 125 -4.26 1.51 13.91
CA ILE A 125 -4.06 2.89 14.33
C ILE A 125 -3.94 3.79 13.10
N PRO A 126 -4.55 4.98 13.13
CA PRO A 126 -4.47 5.90 12.01
C PRO A 126 -3.03 6.39 11.84
N LEU A 127 -2.57 6.39 10.60
CA LEU A 127 -1.27 6.93 10.21
C LEU A 127 -1.42 8.30 9.56
N GLN A 128 -2.37 8.45 8.64
CA GLN A 128 -2.60 9.71 7.93
C GLN A 128 -4.04 9.80 7.41
N TYR A 129 -4.59 11.02 7.42
CA TYR A 129 -5.87 11.35 6.79
C TYR A 129 -5.64 12.36 5.67
N TYR A 130 -6.41 12.25 4.58
CA TYR A 130 -6.45 13.20 3.49
C TYR A 130 -7.92 13.45 3.14
N SER A 131 -8.36 14.71 3.14
CA SER A 131 -9.71 15.10 2.74
C SER A 131 -9.71 16.58 2.39
N ASN A 132 -10.62 16.99 1.51
CA ASN A 132 -10.91 18.42 1.31
C ASN A 132 -11.67 19.03 2.52
N ASN A 133 -12.41 18.21 3.27
CA ASN A 133 -13.11 18.62 4.49
C ASN A 133 -12.84 17.64 5.65
N CYS A 134 -11.64 17.72 6.24
CA CYS A 134 -11.22 16.82 7.33
C CYS A 134 -12.14 16.90 8.58
N GLU A 135 -12.74 18.06 8.84
CA GLU A 135 -13.61 18.26 10.00
C GLU A 135 -14.93 17.50 9.85
N GLU A 136 -15.56 17.62 8.69
CA GLU A 136 -16.81 16.90 8.42
C GLU A 136 -16.58 15.39 8.23
N THR A 137 -15.55 15.00 7.46
CA THR A 137 -15.34 13.60 7.08
C THR A 137 -14.72 12.76 8.19
N PHE A 138 -13.73 13.31 8.92
CA PHE A 138 -12.95 12.56 9.90
C PHE A 138 -13.00 13.13 11.31
N ASN A 139 -13.73 14.25 11.52
CA ASN A 139 -13.72 14.98 12.77
C ASN A 139 -12.28 15.33 13.22
N LYS A 140 -11.47 15.77 12.25
CA LYS A 140 -10.07 16.16 12.44
C LYS A 140 -9.85 17.58 11.92
N SER A 141 -9.03 18.35 12.64
CA SER A 141 -8.57 19.67 12.16
C SER A 141 -7.77 19.52 10.86
N SER A 142 -8.03 20.40 9.89
CA SER A 142 -7.46 20.36 8.54
C SER A 142 -5.93 20.49 8.46
N ASN A 143 -5.28 21.08 9.47
CA ASN A 143 -3.82 21.18 9.58
C ASN A 143 -3.39 21.14 11.05
N GLY A 144 -3.67 20.02 11.73
CA GLY A 144 -3.27 19.84 13.13
C GLY A 144 -1.75 19.98 13.30
N ILE A 145 -1.33 20.74 14.31
CA ILE A 145 0.09 20.86 14.68
C ILE A 145 0.57 19.48 15.14
N ILE A 146 1.66 18.99 14.54
CA ILE A 146 2.36 17.79 15.03
C ILE A 146 2.99 18.19 16.37
N THR A 147 2.46 17.66 17.47
CA THR A 147 2.95 17.85 18.84
C THR A 147 3.68 16.62 19.33
#